data_AF-A0A4V2HTR5-F1
#
_entry.id   AF-A0A4V2HTR5-F1
#
_cell.length_a   1.000
_cell.length_b   1.000
_cell.length_c   1.000
_cell.angle_alpha   90.00
_cell.angle_beta   90.00
_cell.angle_gamma   90.00
#
_symmetry.space_group_name_H-M   'P 1'
#
loop_
_entity.id
_entity.type
_entity.pdbx_description
1 polymer ?
#
loop_
_entity_poly.entity_id
_entity_poly.type
_entity_poly.pdbx_seq_one_letter_code
_entity_poly.pdbx_strand_id
1 'polypeptide(L)'
;MDYPVLVNAGKPHQRASTRMLMKKKKRAAASGAAKRKSAAARKVAPRRAQAALTQAAPAQTGPAQVPSAALTEAKATIRRLKAELAAAEAQIAELQASAETDFLLDILNRRGFERELNRSIAYIKRYHASGALVMLDVDRLKPINDTYGHAAGDAVLKAVVKTVTSQVRASDVFGRLGGDEFAVLLWNLTETDAKAKAAALEQSIDRLTFDFGGRSVSAGASAGVAILGPHSVASRALEEADSAMYVRKAQRRHEVVG
;
A
#
# COMPACT_ATOMS: atom_id res chain seq x y z
N MET A 1 38.62 47.31 -3.90
CA MET A 1 37.99 48.05 -2.79
C MET A 1 36.50 47.99 -3.06
N ASP A 2 35.62 47.37 -2.26
CA ASP A 2 35.73 46.83 -0.91
C ASP A 2 34.66 45.76 -0.70
N TYR A 3 35.04 44.71 0.05
CA TYR A 3 34.12 43.82 0.77
C TYR A 3 33.74 44.47 2.11
N PRO A 4 32.55 44.16 2.65
CA PRO A 4 32.49 43.30 3.87
C PRO A 4 31.31 42.29 3.76
N VAL A 5 31.35 41.00 4.13
CA VAL A 5 31.81 40.22 5.31
C VAL A 5 30.94 40.38 6.57
N LEU A 6 30.00 39.42 6.73
CA LEU A 6 29.52 38.69 7.93
C LEU A 6 28.84 39.52 9.07
N VAL A 7 27.81 39.05 9.79
CA VAL A 7 27.77 37.85 10.65
C VAL A 7 26.33 37.37 10.88
N ASN A 8 26.21 36.04 10.93
CA ASN A 8 25.03 35.23 11.18
C ASN A 8 24.87 34.94 12.70
N ALA A 9 23.65 34.95 13.24
CA ALA A 9 23.34 34.38 14.56
C ALA A 9 21.87 33.93 14.67
N GLY A 10 21.49 32.88 13.94
CA GLY A 10 20.22 32.16 14.13
C GLY A 10 20.41 30.83 14.85
N LYS A 11 20.08 30.76 16.14
CA LYS A 11 19.97 29.50 16.90
C LYS A 11 18.69 28.73 16.52
N PRO A 12 18.67 27.39 16.67
CA PRO A 12 17.64 26.52 16.10
C PRO A 12 16.41 26.40 17.00
N HIS A 13 15.22 26.67 16.45
CA HIS A 13 13.97 26.25 17.05
C HIS A 13 13.63 24.82 16.63
N GLN A 14 13.86 23.89 17.57
CA GLN A 14 13.26 22.57 17.56
C GLN A 14 11.72 22.71 17.53
N ARG A 15 11.06 22.08 16.55
CA ARG A 15 9.62 21.81 16.63
C ARG A 15 9.33 20.35 16.31
N ALA A 16 8.81 19.71 17.35
CA ALA A 16 8.44 18.32 17.53
C ALA A 16 7.65 17.67 16.38
N SER A 17 8.11 16.49 15.99
CA SER A 17 7.35 15.48 15.26
C SER A 17 6.14 15.02 16.07
N THR A 18 4.93 15.28 15.57
CA THR A 18 3.70 14.75 16.17
C THR A 18 3.38 13.39 15.56
N ARG A 19 3.73 12.34 16.31
CA ARG A 19 3.43 10.92 16.04
C ARG A 19 1.99 10.62 16.46
N MET A 20 1.09 10.38 15.51
CA MET A 20 -0.32 10.07 15.80
C MET A 20 -0.50 8.56 16.04
N LEU A 21 -0.88 8.21 17.28
CA LEU A 21 -1.07 6.85 17.79
C LEU A 21 -2.56 6.46 17.71
N MET A 22 -2.92 5.44 16.93
CA MET A 22 -4.31 4.93 16.87
C MET A 22 -4.60 3.92 18.00
N LYS A 23 -5.56 4.26 18.86
CA LYS A 23 -6.08 3.44 19.97
C LYS A 23 -7.10 2.38 19.47
N LYS A 24 -6.94 1.14 19.94
CA LYS A 24 -7.89 0.02 19.80
C LYS A 24 -9.18 0.26 20.58
N LYS A 25 -10.35 0.05 19.96
CA LYS A 25 -11.66 0.02 20.65
C LYS A 25 -11.99 -1.39 21.16
N LYS A 26 -12.30 -1.50 22.46
CA LYS A 26 -12.96 -2.64 23.10
C LYS A 26 -14.48 -2.46 23.01
N ARG A 27 -15.23 -3.55 22.81
CA ARG A 27 -16.68 -3.63 23.05
C ARG A 27 -16.95 -4.64 24.17
N ALA A 28 -17.63 -4.17 25.21
CA ALA A 28 -18.40 -4.92 26.22
C ALA A 28 -19.89 -4.80 25.82
N ALA A 29 -20.92 -5.51 26.30
CA ALA A 29 -21.21 -6.68 27.14
C ALA A 29 -22.75 -6.86 27.00
N ALA A 30 -23.35 -7.99 27.43
CA ALA A 30 -24.66 -7.98 28.11
C ALA A 30 -25.20 -9.37 28.55
N SER A 31 -26.02 -9.29 29.59
CA SER A 31 -26.93 -10.25 30.22
C SER A 31 -26.31 -11.16 31.28
N GLY A 32 -26.86 -11.29 32.50
CA GLY A 32 -28.11 -10.78 33.07
C GLY A 32 -28.58 -11.79 34.12
N ALA A 33 -28.51 -11.43 35.40
CA ALA A 33 -28.88 -12.30 36.52
C ALA A 33 -30.31 -12.02 37.01
N ALA A 34 -31.06 -13.06 37.37
CA ALA A 34 -32.29 -12.94 38.16
C ALA A 34 -32.41 -14.07 39.20
N LYS A 35 -32.98 -13.70 40.35
CA LYS A 35 -32.95 -14.34 41.67
C LYS A 35 -34.07 -15.36 41.93
N ARG A 36 -33.71 -16.42 42.69
CA ARG A 36 -34.31 -17.02 43.90
C ARG A 36 -35.85 -16.99 44.16
N LYS A 37 -36.37 -18.14 44.63
CA LYS A 37 -37.12 -18.41 45.91
C LYS A 37 -37.53 -19.91 45.95
N SER A 38 -37.12 -20.73 46.96
CA SER A 38 -37.81 -21.13 48.21
C SER A 38 -39.20 -21.78 47.99
N ALA A 39 -39.67 -22.87 48.62
CA ALA A 39 -39.36 -23.51 49.90
C ALA A 39 -40.00 -24.92 49.99
N ALA A 40 -39.48 -25.73 50.92
CA ALA A 40 -40.14 -26.70 51.82
C ALA A 40 -41.26 -27.65 51.34
N ALA A 41 -41.11 -28.95 51.55
CA ALA A 41 -41.55 -29.63 52.78
C ALA A 41 -41.41 -31.16 52.67
N ARG A 42 -41.32 -31.81 53.83
CA ARG A 42 -40.85 -33.16 54.13
C ARG A 42 -42.04 -34.01 54.63
N LYS A 43 -42.13 -35.30 54.27
CA LYS A 43 -42.67 -36.42 55.09
C LYS A 43 -42.60 -37.75 54.29
N VAL A 44 -41.71 -38.68 54.67
CA VAL A 44 -41.90 -39.91 55.51
C VAL A 44 -42.58 -41.07 54.75
N ALA A 45 -41.80 -42.16 54.58
CA ALA A 45 -42.13 -43.50 54.06
C ALA A 45 -42.92 -44.34 55.12
N PRO A 46 -43.35 -45.63 54.95
CA PRO A 46 -42.82 -46.65 54.01
C PRO A 46 -43.77 -47.76 53.45
N ARG A 47 -43.18 -48.57 52.55
CA ARG A 47 -43.28 -50.05 52.37
C ARG A 47 -44.53 -50.75 51.77
N ARG A 48 -44.27 -51.25 50.53
CA ARG A 48 -44.24 -52.66 50.03
C ARG A 48 -45.54 -53.40 49.61
N ALA A 49 -45.31 -54.19 48.54
CA ALA A 49 -46.17 -55.16 47.83
C ALA A 49 -47.17 -54.52 46.84
N GLN A 50 -47.34 -54.95 45.59
CA GLN A 50 -47.12 -56.26 44.98
C GLN A 50 -47.25 -56.17 43.45
N ALA A 51 -46.76 -57.21 42.78
CA ALA A 51 -47.21 -57.73 41.47
C ALA A 51 -46.71 -57.05 40.17
N ALA A 52 -46.13 -57.91 39.35
CA ALA A 52 -45.59 -57.69 38.03
C ALA A 52 -46.66 -57.35 37.00
N LEU A 53 -46.28 -56.56 35.99
CA LEU A 53 -46.84 -56.59 34.63
C LEU A 53 -45.80 -56.03 33.65
N THR A 54 -45.44 -56.88 32.71
CA THR A 54 -44.56 -56.72 31.55
C THR A 54 -44.97 -55.53 30.68
N GLN A 55 -44.09 -54.56 30.45
CA GLN A 55 -44.13 -53.70 29.26
C GLN A 55 -42.72 -53.35 28.79
N ALA A 56 -42.50 -53.54 27.49
CA ALA A 56 -41.26 -53.27 26.78
C ALA A 56 -40.88 -51.79 26.83
N ALA A 57 -39.57 -51.53 26.89
CA ALA A 57 -38.97 -50.21 26.95
C ALA A 57 -39.33 -49.33 25.73
N PRO A 58 -39.38 -48.00 25.89
CA PRO A 58 -38.80 -47.10 24.91
C PRO A 58 -37.32 -46.91 25.29
N ALA A 59 -36.43 -47.38 24.41
CA ALA A 59 -35.02 -47.05 24.48
C ALA A 59 -34.87 -45.52 24.52
N GLN A 60 -34.35 -44.99 25.63
CA GLN A 60 -33.90 -43.62 25.68
C GLN A 60 -32.65 -43.52 24.79
N THR A 61 -32.83 -43.14 23.53
CA THR A 61 -31.74 -42.62 22.71
C THR A 61 -31.25 -41.33 23.36
N GLY A 62 -30.24 -41.42 24.23
CA GLY A 62 -29.46 -40.28 24.65
C GLY A 62 -28.91 -39.54 23.43
N PRO A 63 -28.51 -38.26 23.57
CA PRO A 63 -28.03 -37.47 22.44
C PRO A 63 -26.94 -38.27 21.74
N ALA A 64 -27.14 -38.50 20.43
CA ALA A 64 -26.23 -39.28 19.61
C ALA A 64 -24.80 -38.79 19.87
N GLN A 65 -24.03 -39.59 20.62
CA GLN A 65 -22.64 -39.30 20.88
C GLN A 65 -21.96 -39.36 19.53
N VAL A 66 -21.62 -38.18 18.97
CA VAL A 66 -20.78 -38.12 17.78
C VAL A 66 -19.57 -39.00 18.11
N PRO A 67 -19.30 -40.08 17.33
CA PRO A 67 -18.23 -41.00 17.67
C PRO A 67 -16.96 -40.20 17.88
N SER A 68 -16.31 -40.37 19.03
CA SER A 68 -15.06 -39.66 19.40
C SER A 68 -14.03 -39.71 18.25
N ALA A 69 -14.03 -40.81 17.50
CA ALA A 69 -13.27 -41.00 16.27
C ALA A 69 -13.60 -39.96 15.17
N ALA A 70 -14.88 -39.74 14.84
CA ALA A 70 -15.31 -38.79 13.81
C ALA A 70 -14.94 -37.33 14.18
N LEU A 71 -15.04 -36.96 15.46
CA LEU A 71 -14.58 -35.64 15.93
C LEU A 71 -13.05 -35.50 15.88
N THR A 72 -12.32 -36.60 16.11
CA THR A 72 -10.85 -36.63 16.04
C THR A 72 -10.36 -36.52 14.59
N GLU A 73 -11.03 -37.21 13.68
CA GLU A 73 -10.78 -37.17 12.24
C GLU A 73 -11.08 -35.77 11.67
N ALA A 74 -12.23 -35.19 12.02
CA ALA A 74 -12.56 -33.81 11.66
C ALA A 74 -11.51 -32.80 12.19
N LYS A 75 -11.04 -32.96 13.42
CA LYS A 75 -9.96 -32.11 13.98
C LYS A 75 -8.63 -32.30 13.24
N ALA A 76 -8.30 -33.52 12.82
CA ALA A 76 -7.12 -33.80 12.01
C ALA A 76 -7.22 -33.12 10.64
N THR A 77 -8.37 -33.23 9.98
CA THR A 77 -8.66 -32.56 8.71
C THR A 77 -8.56 -31.04 8.83
N ILE A 78 -9.17 -30.45 9.87
CA ILE A 78 -9.07 -28.99 10.12
C ILE A 78 -7.62 -28.56 10.31
N ARG A 79 -6.81 -29.32 11.05
CA ARG A 79 -5.38 -29.01 11.23
C ARG A 79 -4.63 -29.08 9.92
N ARG A 80 -4.88 -30.11 9.11
CA ARG A 80 -4.27 -30.28 7.79
C ARG A 80 -4.63 -29.11 6.86
N LEU A 81 -5.91 -28.80 6.72
CA LEU A 81 -6.38 -27.68 5.88
C LEU A 81 -5.82 -26.33 6.36
N LYS A 82 -5.70 -26.11 7.67
CA LYS A 82 -5.05 -24.90 8.20
C LYS A 82 -3.56 -24.81 7.84
N ALA A 83 -2.85 -25.93 7.87
CA ALA A 83 -1.44 -25.97 7.46
C ALA A 83 -1.28 -25.74 5.95
N GLU A 84 -2.14 -26.35 5.12
CA GLU A 84 -2.17 -26.11 3.67
C GLU A 84 -2.48 -24.64 3.34
N LEU A 85 -3.45 -24.01 4.03
CA LEU A 85 -3.78 -22.59 3.85
C LEU A 85 -2.58 -21.70 4.20
N ALA A 86 -1.94 -21.94 5.35
CA ALA A 86 -0.78 -21.16 5.77
C ALA A 86 0.40 -21.29 4.78
N ALA A 87 0.63 -22.49 4.23
CA ALA A 87 1.65 -22.71 3.21
C ALA A 87 1.31 -21.97 1.89
N ALA A 88 0.05 -22.02 1.45
CA ALA A 88 -0.40 -21.30 0.27
C ALA A 88 -0.28 -19.78 0.44
N GLU A 89 -0.66 -19.24 1.61
CA GLU A 89 -0.51 -17.81 1.93
C GLU A 89 0.97 -17.38 1.92
N ALA A 90 1.87 -18.19 2.48
CA ALA A 90 3.31 -17.93 2.45
C ALA A 90 3.85 -17.92 1.01
N GLN A 91 3.42 -18.88 0.18
CA GLN A 91 3.85 -18.98 -1.20
C GLN A 91 3.31 -17.83 -2.06
N ILE A 92 2.07 -17.39 -1.83
CA ILE A 92 1.51 -16.18 -2.46
C ILE A 92 2.32 -14.95 -2.04
N ALA A 93 2.65 -14.81 -0.75
CA ALA A 93 3.46 -13.69 -0.27
C ALA A 93 4.87 -13.69 -0.88
N GLU A 94 5.48 -14.86 -1.07
CA GLU A 94 6.77 -14.99 -1.74
C GLU A 94 6.69 -14.65 -3.23
N LEU A 95 5.67 -15.13 -3.93
CA LEU A 95 5.41 -14.79 -5.33
C LEU A 95 5.14 -13.29 -5.50
N GLN A 96 4.32 -12.69 -4.63
CA GLN A 96 4.07 -11.25 -4.61
C GLN A 96 5.34 -10.46 -4.27
N ALA A 97 6.17 -10.95 -3.35
CA ALA A 97 7.45 -10.34 -3.07
C ALA A 97 8.38 -10.41 -4.29
N SER A 98 8.34 -11.50 -5.05
CA SER A 98 9.12 -11.68 -6.28
C SER A 98 8.56 -10.93 -7.49
N ALA A 99 7.30 -10.47 -7.43
CA ALA A 99 6.69 -9.70 -8.48
C ALA A 99 7.37 -8.33 -8.56
N GLU A 100 7.81 -7.97 -9.77
CA GLU A 100 8.49 -6.70 -10.06
C GLU A 100 7.61 -5.74 -10.82
N THR A 101 6.36 -6.11 -11.04
CA THR A 101 5.35 -5.35 -11.77
C THR A 101 4.31 -4.81 -10.78
N ASP A 102 3.86 -3.59 -11.01
CA ASP A 102 2.71 -2.99 -10.34
C ASP A 102 1.41 -3.62 -10.88
N PHE A 103 0.59 -4.14 -9.96
CA PHE A 103 -0.62 -4.89 -10.30
C PHE A 103 -1.73 -4.06 -10.95
N LEU A 104 -1.73 -2.74 -10.77
CA LEU A 104 -2.76 -1.85 -11.29
C LEU A 104 -2.37 -1.29 -12.67
N LEU A 105 -1.08 -1.04 -12.87
CA LEU A 105 -0.57 -0.19 -13.93
C LEU A 105 0.32 -0.93 -14.94
N ASP A 106 0.69 -2.19 -14.68
CA ASP A 106 1.50 -3.03 -15.59
C ASP A 106 2.86 -2.39 -15.98
N ILE A 107 3.46 -1.68 -15.03
CA ILE A 107 4.82 -1.11 -15.10
C ILE A 107 5.65 -1.67 -13.95
N LEU A 108 6.96 -1.37 -13.88
CA LEU A 108 7.75 -1.84 -12.75
C LEU A 108 7.19 -1.29 -11.43
N ASN A 109 7.16 -2.11 -10.38
CA ASN A 109 6.99 -1.62 -9.03
C ASN A 109 8.33 -1.13 -8.47
N ARG A 110 8.33 -0.62 -7.23
CA ARG A 110 9.54 -0.11 -6.56
C ARG A 110 10.71 -1.09 -6.63
N ARG A 111 10.48 -2.37 -6.32
CA ARG A 111 11.52 -3.41 -6.33
C ARG A 111 12.10 -3.61 -7.73
N GLY A 112 11.23 -3.74 -8.74
CA GLY A 112 11.64 -3.87 -10.14
C GLY A 112 12.44 -2.66 -10.61
N PHE A 113 11.96 -1.46 -10.32
CA PHE A 113 12.62 -0.21 -10.71
C PHE A 113 13.98 -0.04 -10.06
N GLU A 114 14.09 -0.24 -8.75
CA GLU A 114 15.37 -0.13 -8.02
C GLU A 114 16.41 -1.13 -8.55
N ARG A 115 15.98 -2.34 -8.93
CA ARG A 115 16.87 -3.33 -9.56
C ARG A 115 17.39 -2.82 -10.91
N GLU A 116 16.51 -2.34 -11.79
CA GLU A 116 16.93 -1.80 -13.09
C GLU A 116 17.78 -0.53 -12.95
N LEU A 117 17.50 0.33 -11.98
CA LEU A 117 18.33 1.50 -11.69
C LEU A 117 19.76 1.10 -11.30
N ASN A 118 19.91 0.12 -10.40
CA ASN A 118 21.23 -0.38 -10.00
C ASN A 118 21.99 -0.99 -11.19
N ARG A 119 21.31 -1.80 -12.01
CA ARG A 119 21.88 -2.35 -13.25
C ARG A 119 22.34 -1.25 -14.20
N SER A 120 21.54 -0.20 -14.32
CA SER A 120 21.80 0.90 -15.24
C SER A 120 22.96 1.78 -14.80
N ILE A 121 23.06 2.05 -13.50
CA ILE A 121 24.22 2.74 -12.93
C ILE A 121 25.50 1.92 -13.12
N ALA A 122 25.45 0.59 -12.96
CA ALA A 122 26.61 -0.27 -13.23
C ALA A 122 27.04 -0.20 -14.70
N TYR A 123 26.08 -0.15 -15.63
CA TYR A 123 26.35 0.05 -17.06
C TYR A 123 26.99 1.42 -17.33
N ILE A 124 26.40 2.50 -16.82
CA ILE A 124 26.90 3.87 -16.94
C ILE A 124 28.35 3.97 -16.45
N LYS A 125 28.65 3.34 -15.31
CA LYS A 125 30.01 3.27 -14.75
C LYS A 125 31.01 2.58 -15.67
N ARG A 126 30.62 1.44 -16.24
CA ARG A 126 31.49 0.61 -17.07
C ARG A 126 31.77 1.23 -18.43
N TYR A 127 30.76 1.86 -19.04
CA TYR A 127 30.83 2.33 -20.42
C TYR A 127 30.89 3.86 -20.55
N HIS A 128 31.01 4.58 -19.44
CA HIS A 128 30.98 6.05 -19.42
C HIS A 128 29.78 6.65 -20.16
N ALA A 129 28.64 5.95 -20.11
CA ALA A 129 27.38 6.44 -20.67
C ALA A 129 26.79 7.56 -19.79
N SER A 130 25.76 8.24 -20.29
CA SER A 130 24.98 9.20 -19.50
C SER A 130 23.53 8.74 -19.38
N GLY A 131 22.88 9.18 -18.31
CA GLY A 131 21.45 9.00 -18.13
C GLY A 131 20.88 10.03 -17.19
N ALA A 132 19.57 9.99 -17.00
CA ALA A 132 18.89 10.81 -16.02
C ALA A 132 17.80 10.01 -15.32
N LEU A 133 17.62 10.28 -14.05
CA LEU A 133 16.51 9.79 -13.26
C LEU A 133 15.51 10.93 -13.08
N VAL A 134 14.26 10.70 -13.47
CA VAL A 134 13.14 11.62 -13.27
C VAL A 134 12.20 11.03 -12.24
N MET A 135 12.01 11.72 -11.12
CA MET A 135 10.96 11.43 -10.13
C MET A 135 9.71 12.23 -10.50
N LEU A 136 8.54 11.60 -10.44
CA LEU A 136 7.24 12.19 -10.74
C LEU A 136 6.29 11.94 -9.57
N ASP A 137 5.54 12.95 -9.15
CA ASP A 137 4.48 12.84 -8.16
C ASP A 137 3.18 13.42 -8.74
N VAL A 138 2.10 12.63 -8.71
CA VAL A 138 0.80 13.06 -9.22
C VAL A 138 0.12 14.03 -8.25
N ASP A 139 -0.02 15.27 -8.69
CA ASP A 139 -0.62 16.34 -7.89
C ASP A 139 -2.12 16.11 -7.70
N ARG A 140 -2.60 16.41 -6.47
CA ARG A 140 -4.02 16.40 -6.08
C ARG A 140 -4.73 15.04 -6.21
N LEU A 141 -4.01 13.91 -6.28
CA LEU A 141 -4.65 12.59 -6.34
C LEU A 141 -5.54 12.30 -5.12
N LYS A 142 -5.08 12.66 -3.91
CA LYS A 142 -5.86 12.47 -2.68
C LYS A 142 -7.20 13.23 -2.70
N PRO A 143 -7.26 14.56 -2.97
CA PRO A 143 -8.53 15.25 -3.17
C PRO A 143 -9.47 14.60 -4.21
N ILE A 144 -8.93 14.08 -5.31
CA ILE A 144 -9.72 13.35 -6.32
C ILE A 144 -10.32 12.08 -5.71
N ASN A 145 -9.52 11.28 -5.00
CA ASN A 145 -9.99 10.08 -4.32
C ASN A 145 -11.04 10.38 -3.25
N ASP A 146 -10.83 11.41 -2.45
CA ASP A 146 -11.73 11.80 -1.37
C ASP A 146 -13.08 12.31 -1.92
N THR A 147 -13.09 12.91 -3.12
CA THR A 147 -14.29 13.51 -3.73
C THR A 147 -15.05 12.51 -4.63
N TYR A 148 -14.33 11.73 -5.43
CA TYR A 148 -14.91 10.89 -6.49
C TYR A 148 -14.67 9.39 -6.29
N GLY A 149 -13.99 9.01 -5.21
CA GLY A 149 -13.67 7.62 -4.86
C GLY A 149 -12.38 7.09 -5.50
N HIS A 150 -11.87 5.98 -4.97
CA HIS A 150 -10.61 5.37 -5.40
C HIS A 150 -10.60 4.95 -6.88
N ALA A 151 -11.74 4.56 -7.44
CA ALA A 151 -11.83 4.22 -8.85
C ALA A 151 -11.48 5.41 -9.77
N ALA A 152 -11.80 6.64 -9.35
CA ALA A 152 -11.42 7.84 -10.08
C ALA A 152 -9.91 8.08 -10.02
N GLY A 153 -9.28 7.89 -8.85
CA GLY A 153 -7.82 7.95 -8.74
C GLY A 153 -7.11 6.89 -9.57
N ASP A 154 -7.62 5.66 -9.59
CA ASP A 154 -7.08 4.58 -10.43
C ASP A 154 -7.15 4.95 -11.92
N ALA A 155 -8.25 5.60 -12.36
CA ALA A 155 -8.37 6.11 -13.72
C ALA A 155 -7.35 7.20 -14.04
N VAL A 156 -7.09 8.11 -13.08
CA VAL A 156 -6.04 9.14 -13.21
C VAL A 156 -4.66 8.49 -13.34
N LEU A 157 -4.31 7.56 -12.45
CA LEU A 157 -3.01 6.87 -12.48
C LEU A 157 -2.80 6.12 -13.80
N LYS A 158 -3.83 5.42 -14.31
CA LYS A 158 -3.78 4.73 -15.61
C LYS A 158 -3.53 5.70 -16.77
N ALA A 159 -4.19 6.87 -16.76
CA ALA A 159 -3.99 7.87 -17.80
C ALA A 159 -2.60 8.52 -17.73
N VAL A 160 -2.07 8.76 -16.52
CA VAL A 160 -0.69 9.22 -16.32
C VAL A 160 0.29 8.20 -16.90
N VAL A 161 0.14 6.92 -16.55
CA VAL A 161 1.01 5.86 -17.07
C VAL A 161 0.96 5.78 -18.58
N LYS A 162 -0.23 5.77 -19.18
CA LYS A 162 -0.38 5.79 -20.64
C LYS A 162 0.33 6.98 -21.28
N THR A 163 0.22 8.16 -20.66
CA THR A 163 0.84 9.40 -21.15
C THR A 163 2.36 9.33 -21.09
N VAL A 164 2.92 8.89 -19.97
CA VAL A 164 4.38 8.75 -19.81
C VAL A 164 4.92 7.68 -20.75
N THR A 165 4.29 6.49 -20.80
CA THR A 165 4.71 5.38 -21.67
C THR A 165 4.73 5.77 -23.15
N SER A 166 3.78 6.60 -23.61
CA SER A 166 3.77 7.09 -25.01
C SER A 166 4.91 8.04 -25.35
N GLN A 167 5.62 8.56 -24.35
CA GLN A 167 6.65 9.57 -24.50
C GLN A 167 8.06 9.07 -24.19
N VAL A 168 8.19 7.92 -23.54
CA VAL A 168 9.48 7.30 -23.25
C VAL A 168 9.81 6.26 -24.32
N ARG A 169 11.10 5.97 -24.50
CA ARG A 169 11.57 4.96 -25.45
C ARG A 169 11.42 3.57 -24.82
N ALA A 170 11.40 2.53 -25.66
CA ALA A 170 11.42 1.15 -25.18
C ALA A 170 12.67 0.79 -24.37
N SER A 171 13.76 1.54 -24.53
CA SER A 171 15.00 1.40 -23.75
C SER A 171 14.92 2.02 -22.36
N ASP A 172 14.01 3.00 -22.18
CA ASP A 172 13.86 3.70 -20.92
C ASP A 172 13.11 2.81 -19.92
N VAL A 173 13.33 3.05 -18.63
CA VAL A 173 12.70 2.25 -17.57
C VAL A 173 11.68 3.11 -16.84
N PHE A 174 10.47 2.61 -16.69
CA PHE A 174 9.39 3.30 -16.00
C PHE A 174 8.82 2.43 -14.88
N GLY A 175 8.66 3.01 -13.70
CA GLY A 175 8.09 2.29 -12.56
C GLY A 175 7.37 3.19 -11.56
N ARG A 176 6.54 2.55 -10.73
CA ARG A 176 5.81 3.15 -9.63
C ARG A 176 6.56 2.89 -8.32
N LEU A 177 6.93 3.97 -7.62
CA LEU A 177 7.66 3.89 -6.36
C LEU A 177 6.75 4.00 -5.13
N GLY A 178 5.56 4.59 -5.28
CA GLY A 178 4.63 4.85 -4.18
C GLY A 178 3.17 4.87 -4.65
N GLY A 179 2.28 5.47 -3.88
CA GLY A 179 0.85 5.55 -4.24
C GLY A 179 0.63 6.41 -5.50
N ASP A 180 1.22 7.59 -5.52
CA ASP A 180 1.17 8.61 -6.57
C ASP A 180 2.56 8.95 -7.14
N GLU A 181 3.59 8.25 -6.65
CA GLU A 181 4.99 8.47 -7.02
C GLU A 181 5.45 7.49 -8.09
N PHE A 182 6.10 8.02 -9.12
CA PHE A 182 6.68 7.29 -10.22
C PHE A 182 8.12 7.72 -10.48
N ALA A 183 8.87 6.87 -11.16
CA ALA A 183 10.21 7.16 -11.58
C ALA A 183 10.46 6.70 -13.01
N VAL A 184 11.17 7.53 -13.78
CA VAL A 184 11.58 7.26 -15.15
C VAL A 184 13.10 7.34 -15.22
N LEU A 185 13.75 6.26 -15.65
CA LEU A 185 15.16 6.25 -16.02
C LEU A 185 15.26 6.46 -17.53
N LEU A 186 15.96 7.51 -17.93
CA LEU A 186 16.14 7.90 -19.31
C LEU A 186 17.62 7.76 -19.72
N TRP A 187 17.86 7.22 -20.91
CA TRP A 187 19.21 6.95 -21.41
C TRP A 187 19.74 8.01 -22.37
N ASN A 188 21.05 8.23 -22.31
CA ASN A 188 21.80 9.06 -23.26
C ASN A 188 21.25 10.48 -23.41
N LEU A 189 20.94 11.13 -22.28
CA LEU A 189 20.56 12.54 -22.25
C LEU A 189 21.65 13.39 -21.61
N THR A 190 21.72 14.63 -22.07
CA THR A 190 22.40 15.71 -21.34
C THR A 190 21.52 16.19 -20.20
N GLU A 191 22.08 16.98 -19.27
CA GLU A 191 21.28 17.60 -18.20
C GLU A 191 20.16 18.48 -18.75
N THR A 192 20.45 19.26 -19.79
CA THR A 192 19.49 20.14 -20.45
C THR A 192 18.34 19.35 -21.07
N ASP A 193 18.65 18.28 -21.80
CA ASP A 193 17.63 17.46 -22.45
C ASP A 193 16.78 16.69 -21.41
N ALA A 194 17.40 16.24 -20.31
CA ALA A 194 16.70 15.58 -19.22
C ALA A 194 15.70 16.52 -18.54
N LYS A 195 16.09 17.77 -18.25
CA LYS A 195 15.19 18.79 -17.69
C LYS A 195 14.07 19.14 -18.68
N ALA A 196 14.39 19.31 -19.95
CA ALA A 196 13.39 19.55 -21.00
C ALA A 196 12.40 18.39 -21.10
N LYS A 197 12.89 17.14 -21.02
CA LYS A 197 12.04 15.95 -21.05
C LYS A 197 11.13 15.87 -19.82
N ALA A 198 11.65 16.14 -18.63
CA ALA A 198 10.84 16.19 -17.41
C ALA A 198 9.73 17.24 -17.50
N ALA A 199 10.05 18.45 -17.97
CA ALA A 199 9.06 19.51 -18.19
C ALA A 199 7.99 19.12 -19.23
N ALA A 200 8.39 18.42 -20.31
CA ALA A 200 7.44 17.92 -21.31
C ALA A 200 6.48 16.85 -20.73
N LEU A 201 6.98 15.98 -19.85
CA LEU A 201 6.16 15.01 -19.12
C LEU A 201 5.16 15.72 -18.19
N GLU A 202 5.62 16.69 -17.39
CA GLU A 202 4.73 17.52 -16.54
C GLU A 202 3.61 18.14 -17.38
N GLN A 203 3.98 18.85 -18.45
CA GLN A 203 3.02 19.57 -19.30
C GLN A 203 2.01 18.63 -19.95
N SER A 204 2.43 17.42 -20.32
CA SER A 204 1.53 16.43 -20.92
C SER A 204 0.53 15.88 -19.90
N ILE A 205 0.97 15.66 -18.66
CA ILE A 205 0.10 15.20 -17.58
C ILE A 205 -0.88 16.30 -17.17
N ASP A 206 -0.42 17.57 -17.15
CA ASP A 206 -1.26 18.73 -16.83
C ASP A 206 -2.42 18.94 -17.82
N ARG A 207 -2.28 18.44 -19.05
CA ARG A 207 -3.33 18.49 -20.08
C ARG A 207 -4.38 17.38 -19.92
N LEU A 208 -4.18 16.44 -19.01
CA LEU A 208 -5.15 15.37 -18.78
C LEU A 208 -6.40 15.92 -18.08
N THR A 209 -7.53 15.75 -18.75
CA THR A 209 -8.86 16.09 -18.25
C THR A 209 -9.71 14.83 -18.11
N PHE A 210 -10.46 14.75 -17.02
CA PHE A 210 -11.31 13.63 -16.67
C PHE A 210 -12.73 14.12 -16.40
N ASP A 211 -13.74 13.38 -16.84
CA ASP A 211 -15.12 13.60 -16.43
C ASP A 211 -15.46 12.63 -15.29
N PHE A 212 -15.64 13.16 -14.09
CA PHE A 212 -16.10 12.41 -12.94
C PHE A 212 -17.39 13.02 -12.41
N GLY A 213 -18.51 12.32 -12.65
CA GLY A 213 -19.82 12.76 -12.18
C GLY A 213 -20.29 14.07 -12.82
N GLY A 214 -19.99 14.29 -14.11
CA GLY A 214 -20.40 15.49 -14.86
C GLY A 214 -19.53 16.73 -14.57
N ARG A 215 -18.39 16.55 -13.92
CA ARG A 215 -17.42 17.61 -13.64
C ARG A 215 -16.10 17.30 -14.30
N SER A 216 -15.57 18.30 -15.01
CA SER A 216 -14.22 18.25 -15.56
C SER A 216 -13.18 18.45 -14.46
N VAL A 217 -12.32 17.45 -14.27
CA VAL A 217 -11.22 17.43 -13.29
C VAL A 217 -9.90 17.33 -14.05
N SER A 218 -8.91 18.15 -13.71
CA SER A 218 -7.57 18.07 -14.28
C SER A 218 -6.58 17.44 -13.30
N ALA A 219 -5.76 16.52 -13.80
CA ALA A 219 -4.59 16.04 -13.09
C ALA A 219 -3.39 16.97 -13.33
N GLY A 220 -2.37 16.86 -12.48
CA GLY A 220 -1.06 17.46 -12.71
C GLY A 220 0.01 16.54 -12.16
N ALA A 221 1.27 16.83 -12.46
CA ALA A 221 2.39 16.14 -11.82
C ALA A 221 3.61 17.02 -11.66
N SER A 222 4.30 16.88 -10.54
CA SER A 222 5.55 17.56 -10.28
C SER A 222 6.72 16.63 -10.56
N ALA A 223 7.74 17.12 -11.26
CA ALA A 223 8.90 16.36 -11.70
C ALA A 223 10.21 16.89 -11.11
N GLY A 224 11.07 15.98 -10.68
CA GLY A 224 12.45 16.27 -10.25
C GLY A 224 13.45 15.43 -11.02
N VAL A 225 14.64 15.96 -11.28
CA VAL A 225 15.65 15.32 -12.13
C VAL A 225 16.97 15.18 -11.38
N ALA A 226 17.58 14.00 -11.46
CA ALA A 226 18.97 13.75 -11.09
C ALA A 226 19.74 13.20 -12.29
N ILE A 227 20.98 13.67 -12.49
CA ILE A 227 21.83 13.22 -13.59
C ILE A 227 22.66 12.02 -13.16
N LEU A 228 22.71 11.01 -14.03
CA LEU A 228 23.45 9.79 -13.81
C LEU A 228 24.75 9.80 -14.61
N GLY A 229 25.86 9.60 -13.92
CA GLY A 229 27.19 9.51 -14.47
C GLY A 229 28.08 8.48 -13.76
N PRO A 230 29.39 8.45 -14.06
CA PRO A 230 30.31 7.42 -13.57
C PRO A 230 30.45 7.33 -12.04
N HIS A 231 30.05 8.37 -11.30
CA HIS A 231 30.14 8.39 -9.84
C HIS A 231 28.79 8.26 -9.13
N SER A 232 27.70 8.08 -9.89
CA SER A 232 26.36 7.99 -9.33
C SER A 232 26.16 6.74 -8.46
N VAL A 233 25.33 6.88 -7.44
CA VAL A 233 24.89 5.80 -6.55
C VAL A 233 23.37 5.86 -6.52
N ALA A 234 22.70 4.69 -6.62
CA ALA A 234 21.25 4.62 -6.79
C ALA A 234 20.48 5.38 -5.70
N SER A 235 20.84 5.19 -4.43
CA SER A 235 20.20 5.87 -3.31
C SER A 235 20.33 7.40 -3.40
N ARG A 236 21.54 7.90 -3.70
CA ARG A 236 21.78 9.35 -3.85
C ARG A 236 21.02 9.94 -5.03
N ALA A 237 20.99 9.24 -6.16
CA ALA A 237 20.25 9.72 -7.33
C ALA A 237 18.74 9.80 -7.04
N LEU A 238 18.18 8.83 -6.32
CA LEU A 238 16.79 8.87 -5.86
C LEU A 238 16.55 10.05 -4.92
N GLU A 239 17.41 10.25 -3.93
CA GLU A 239 17.33 11.38 -2.99
C GLU A 239 17.42 12.75 -3.68
N GLU A 240 18.33 12.90 -4.65
CA GLU A 240 18.51 14.13 -5.44
C GLU A 240 17.28 14.42 -6.29
N ALA A 241 16.76 13.41 -7.01
CA ALA A 241 15.58 13.57 -7.86
C ALA A 241 14.32 13.86 -7.03
N ASP A 242 14.15 13.18 -5.89
CA ASP A 242 13.05 13.42 -4.95
C ASP A 242 13.09 14.83 -4.35
N SER A 243 14.28 15.28 -3.94
CA SER A 243 14.47 16.64 -3.41
C SER A 243 14.12 17.70 -4.47
N ALA A 244 14.56 17.51 -5.71
CA ALA A 244 14.23 18.40 -6.82
C ALA A 244 12.71 18.41 -7.11
N MET A 245 12.08 17.24 -7.07
CA MET A 245 10.63 17.08 -7.27
C MET A 245 9.85 17.80 -6.18
N TYR A 246 10.27 17.66 -4.92
CA TYR A 246 9.64 18.32 -3.79
C TYR A 246 9.69 19.85 -3.90
N VAL A 247 10.84 20.40 -4.31
CA VAL A 247 10.99 21.84 -4.59
C VAL A 247 10.03 22.28 -5.71
N ARG A 248 9.98 21.53 -6.81
CA ARG A 248 9.06 21.81 -7.92
C ARG A 248 7.60 21.77 -7.48
N LYS A 249 7.21 20.76 -6.71
CA LYS A 249 5.85 20.61 -6.14
C LYS A 249 5.47 21.81 -5.25
N ALA A 250 6.42 22.34 -4.48
CA ALA A 250 6.19 23.55 -3.69
C ALA A 250 5.97 24.80 -4.56
N GLN A 251 6.77 24.98 -5.60
CA GLN A 251 6.61 26.10 -6.55
C GLN A 251 5.26 26.06 -7.26
N ARG A 252 4.86 24.89 -7.77
CA ARG A 252 3.57 24.70 -8.44
C ARG A 252 2.37 25.00 -7.54
N ARG A 253 2.45 24.68 -6.24
CA ARG A 253 1.40 25.05 -5.28
C ARG A 253 1.25 26.57 -5.13
N HIS A 254 2.34 27.32 -5.25
CA HIS A 254 2.29 28.79 -5.19
C HIS A 254 1.75 29.39 -6.50
N GLU A 255 2.12 28.84 -7.66
CA GLU A 255 1.61 29.25 -8.99
C GLU A 255 0.09 29.11 -9.12
N VAL A 256 -0.54 28.16 -8.40
CA VAL A 256 -2.00 27.96 -8.43
C VAL A 256 -2.75 28.91 -7.48
N VAL A 257 -2.07 29.48 -6.48
CA VAL A 257 -2.68 30.35 -5.46
C VAL A 257 -2.51 31.84 -5.80
N GLY A 258 -1.52 32.19 -6.62
CA GLY A 258 -1.29 33.56 -7.12
C GLY A 258 -2.05 33.84 -8.41
#